data_AF-A0A1T4SSM0-F1
#
_entry.id   AF-A0A1T4SSM0-F1
#
_cell.length_a   1.000
_cell.length_b   1.000
_cell.length_c   1.000
_cell.angle_alpha   90.00
_cell.angle_beta   90.00
_cell.angle_gamma   90.00
#
_symmetry.space_group_name_H-M   'P 1'
#
loop_
_entity.id
_entity.type
_entity.pdbx_description
1 polymer ?
#
loop_
_entity_poly.entity_id
_entity_poly.type
_entity_poly.pdbx_seq_one_letter_code
_entity_poly.pdbx_strand_id
1 'polypeptide(L)'
;MFQNVNPTTTLTLEEAIEQGLTAHLSYDFEFLAEDVPGQKVLIFEEDVHTDQFLDLHDVYVEQDIAGMIFRGNLQVDNSIIDYEPDTYACFLSVEGNLTCRNLVAGCVPIHVKGNVYVQQTFIGYYNHGEVTIDGDLHARLWIEDDHQTTVKGKVHAVTFAPKDWTAMADYTDWHDVLLPEVAAQLLEEDYLFAGNVGLIRLIEDGQLVFKQDLVRTGISSDEFQQLLHNELFAPGLDSLLVAQKPWELRLTQHSDQPGGWEYDTVYILNTEEGRSCVMATAPGMPLSFRHEVADNRFEEVTDFTSAPGQLLLRYFTRARALVNAKVNWNRYYRKTVDKEQLWQLIWLFNPGDNTDFFLPIATELFHRVMLAADYPYTYIHSRYPEDSLRRGLDEVPGATVPIALLDGLLDRGLIAELSHNKPLSGEVGKLNEITTLYWNTILKTPPPYGENPVSEEYMHFVNTEMQPQGAMLVRLNAGMDNYLLACIQVAAIPQLKQLADTVDVTVED
;
A
#
# COMPACT_ATOMS: atom_id res chain seq x y z
N MET A 1 -3.33 40.61 -4.70
CA MET A 1 -3.44 40.66 -3.23
C MET A 1 -4.50 39.65 -2.83
N PHE A 2 -4.17 38.69 -1.97
CA PHE A 2 -5.14 37.77 -1.34
C PHE A 2 -6.14 38.59 -0.50
N GLN A 3 -7.14 39.22 -1.15
CA GLN A 3 -8.06 40.15 -0.51
C GLN A 3 -8.93 39.36 0.47
N ASN A 4 -8.66 39.49 1.77
CA ASN A 4 -9.41 38.93 2.91
C ASN A 4 -8.89 37.64 3.57
N VAL A 5 -7.73 37.11 3.16
CA VAL A 5 -7.04 36.07 3.96
C VAL A 5 -5.63 36.57 4.29
N ASN A 6 -5.41 36.87 5.57
CA ASN A 6 -4.11 37.34 6.02
C ASN A 6 -3.23 36.14 6.40
N PRO A 7 -1.98 36.08 5.92
CA PRO A 7 -1.04 35.08 6.39
C PRO A 7 -0.82 35.25 7.89
N THR A 8 -0.64 34.13 8.59
CA THR A 8 -0.24 34.13 10.00
C THR A 8 1.19 34.67 10.13
N THR A 9 2.05 34.27 9.20
CA THR A 9 3.46 34.64 9.15
C THR A 9 3.89 34.90 7.71
N THR A 10 4.79 35.85 7.51
CA THR A 10 5.47 36.06 6.23
C THR A 10 6.97 35.94 6.48
N LEU A 11 7.61 35.06 5.74
CA LEU A 11 9.07 34.86 5.75
C LEU A 11 9.66 35.32 4.42
N THR A 12 10.96 35.57 4.38
CA THR A 12 11.67 35.55 3.11
C THR A 12 11.84 34.11 2.61
N LEU A 13 12.11 33.93 1.32
CA LEU A 13 12.37 32.62 0.74
C LEU A 13 13.58 31.94 1.42
N GLU A 14 14.64 32.71 1.70
CA GLU A 14 15.83 32.24 2.41
C GLU A 14 15.48 31.70 3.81
N GLU A 15 14.68 32.45 4.58
CA GLU A 15 14.23 32.02 5.90
C GLU A 15 13.38 30.74 5.84
N ALA A 16 12.58 30.57 4.79
CA ALA A 16 11.78 29.37 4.58
C ALA A 16 12.65 28.15 4.22
N ILE A 17 13.70 28.34 3.40
CA ILE A 17 14.69 27.32 3.06
C ILE A 17 15.47 26.90 4.32
N GLU A 18 15.97 27.85 5.11
CA GLU A 18 16.71 27.58 6.36
C GLU A 18 15.88 26.79 7.38
N GLN A 19 14.57 27.01 7.40
CA GLN A 19 13.62 26.28 8.24
C GLN A 19 13.18 24.92 7.64
N GLY A 20 13.67 24.56 6.46
CA GLY A 20 13.35 23.31 5.78
C GLY A 20 11.91 23.22 5.26
N LEU A 21 11.23 24.36 5.08
CA LEU A 21 9.81 24.41 4.71
C LEU A 21 9.54 24.09 3.25
N THR A 22 10.57 24.13 2.41
CA THR A 22 10.51 23.82 0.96
C THR A 22 11.16 22.48 0.62
N ALA A 23 11.70 21.74 1.60
CA ALA A 23 12.54 20.56 1.37
C ALA A 23 11.84 19.38 0.67
N HIS A 24 10.51 19.35 0.67
CA HIS A 24 9.70 18.33 -0.01
C HIS A 24 9.31 18.70 -1.45
N LEU A 25 9.63 19.91 -1.89
CA LEU A 25 9.38 20.39 -3.24
C LEU A 25 10.62 20.15 -4.11
N SER A 26 10.43 19.92 -5.41
CA SER A 26 11.50 19.51 -6.33
C SER A 26 12.32 20.64 -6.93
N TYR A 27 11.96 21.89 -6.64
CA TYR A 27 12.68 23.06 -7.16
C TYR A 27 13.94 23.37 -6.37
N ASP A 28 14.96 23.84 -7.09
CA ASP A 28 16.17 24.40 -6.49
C ASP A 28 15.89 25.83 -6.02
N PHE A 29 15.29 25.94 -4.83
CA PHE A 29 14.99 27.23 -4.23
C PHE A 29 16.24 28.00 -3.76
N GLU A 30 17.37 27.32 -3.56
CA GLU A 30 18.64 27.99 -3.25
C GLU A 30 19.08 28.84 -4.45
N PHE A 31 19.04 28.27 -5.65
CA PHE A 31 19.30 29.02 -6.89
C PHE A 31 18.31 30.17 -7.10
N LEU A 32 17.01 29.94 -6.87
CA LEU A 32 15.99 30.98 -7.01
C LEU A 32 16.21 32.16 -6.04
N ALA A 33 16.58 31.87 -4.79
CA ALA A 33 16.83 32.89 -3.78
C ALA A 33 18.09 33.73 -4.09
N GLU A 34 19.10 33.14 -4.73
CA GLU A 34 20.28 33.87 -5.21
C GLU A 34 19.92 34.84 -6.35
N ASP A 35 19.07 34.41 -7.29
CA ASP A 35 18.68 35.18 -8.46
C ASP A 35 17.66 36.28 -8.16
N VAL A 36 16.73 36.05 -7.22
CA VAL A 36 15.68 37.01 -6.84
C VAL A 36 15.56 37.17 -5.31
N PRO A 37 16.56 37.80 -4.67
CA PRO A 37 16.64 37.87 -3.21
C PRO A 37 15.48 38.66 -2.59
N GLY A 38 14.98 38.18 -1.46
CA GLY A 38 13.93 38.85 -0.69
C GLY A 38 12.49 38.61 -1.16
N GLN A 39 12.27 37.65 -2.07
CA GLN A 39 10.92 37.14 -2.32
C GLN A 39 10.31 36.57 -1.05
N LYS A 40 8.98 36.65 -0.95
CA LYS A 40 8.26 36.29 0.28
C LYS A 40 7.60 34.93 0.16
N VAL A 41 7.55 34.23 1.29
CA VAL A 41 6.73 33.03 1.48
C VAL A 41 5.64 33.34 2.50
N LEU A 42 4.39 33.12 2.11
CA LEU A 42 3.23 33.32 2.97
C LEU A 42 2.88 32.03 3.70
N ILE A 43 2.69 32.09 5.01
CA ILE A 43 2.34 30.93 5.85
C ILE A 43 0.98 31.14 6.51
N PHE A 44 0.11 30.16 6.37
CA PHE A 44 -1.22 30.10 6.95
C PHE A 44 -1.30 28.90 7.91
N GLU A 45 -1.42 29.17 9.21
CA GLU A 45 -1.46 28.12 10.25
C GLU A 45 -2.84 27.45 10.37
N GLU A 46 -3.90 28.18 10.06
CA GLU A 46 -5.29 27.69 10.13
C GLU A 46 -5.81 27.27 8.74
N ASP A 47 -6.94 26.56 8.73
CA ASP A 47 -7.67 26.27 7.49
C ASP A 47 -8.05 27.57 6.75
N VAL A 48 -7.81 27.59 5.44
CA VAL A 48 -8.11 28.76 4.58
C VAL A 48 -9.23 28.43 3.63
N HIS A 49 -10.23 29.31 3.59
CA HIS A 49 -11.29 29.32 2.59
C HIS A 49 -11.29 30.68 1.87
N THR A 50 -11.24 30.67 0.54
CA THR A 50 -11.28 31.85 -0.31
C THR A 50 -12.09 31.58 -1.59
N ASP A 51 -12.69 32.62 -2.15
CA ASP A 51 -13.36 32.59 -3.47
C ASP A 51 -12.51 33.23 -4.57
N GLN A 52 -11.28 33.62 -4.23
CA GLN A 52 -10.37 34.28 -5.17
C GLN A 52 -9.87 33.33 -6.24
N PHE A 53 -9.79 33.86 -7.46
CA PHE A 53 -9.01 33.27 -8.53
C PHE A 53 -7.52 33.41 -8.19
N LEU A 54 -6.79 32.30 -8.24
CA LEU A 54 -5.37 32.28 -7.93
C LEU A 54 -4.57 32.01 -9.20
N ASP A 55 -4.03 33.08 -9.78
CA ASP A 55 -3.00 33.00 -10.80
C ASP A 55 -1.62 32.97 -10.13
N LEU A 56 -0.98 31.81 -10.14
CA LEU A 56 0.28 31.58 -9.44
C LEU A 56 1.45 32.34 -10.09
N HIS A 57 1.39 32.59 -11.40
CA HIS A 57 2.40 33.39 -12.07
C HIS A 57 2.25 34.87 -11.72
N ASP A 58 1.04 35.42 -11.74
CA ASP A 58 0.78 36.80 -11.31
C ASP A 58 1.12 37.02 -9.83
N VAL A 59 0.84 36.03 -8.96
CA VAL A 59 1.23 36.09 -7.54
C VAL A 59 2.75 36.17 -7.40
N TYR A 60 3.49 35.46 -8.24
CA TYR A 60 4.95 35.51 -8.25
C TYR A 60 5.48 36.84 -8.77
N VAL A 61 5.08 37.25 -9.99
CA VAL A 61 5.64 38.42 -10.68
C VAL A 61 5.14 39.75 -10.11
N GLU A 62 3.84 39.87 -9.83
CA GLU A 62 3.23 41.16 -9.47
C GLU A 62 3.17 41.40 -7.96
N GLN A 63 3.39 40.36 -7.15
CA GLN A 63 3.29 40.46 -5.68
C GLN A 63 4.59 40.07 -4.94
N ASP A 64 5.63 39.66 -5.67
CA ASP A 64 6.92 39.20 -5.12
C ASP A 64 6.76 38.06 -4.10
N ILE A 65 5.83 37.13 -4.36
CA ILE A 65 5.55 35.97 -3.49
C ILE A 65 6.07 34.70 -4.16
N ALA A 66 7.17 34.15 -3.63
CA ALA A 66 7.76 32.89 -4.08
C ALA A 66 6.83 31.71 -3.85
N GLY A 67 6.07 31.71 -2.76
CA GLY A 67 5.20 30.58 -2.42
C GLY A 67 4.22 30.81 -1.28
N MET A 68 3.29 29.88 -1.17
CA MET A 68 2.26 29.85 -0.13
C MET A 68 2.23 28.48 0.54
N ILE A 69 2.29 28.48 1.88
CA ILE A 69 2.29 27.29 2.72
C ILE A 69 1.04 27.31 3.61
N PHE A 70 0.22 26.27 3.51
CA PHE A 70 -0.99 26.06 4.30
C PHE A 70 -0.79 24.85 5.21
N ARG A 71 -0.81 25.07 6.53
CA ARG A 71 -0.68 24.00 7.55
C ARG A 71 -1.97 23.20 7.73
N GLY A 72 -3.10 23.79 7.36
CA GLY A 72 -4.41 23.15 7.34
C GLY A 72 -4.90 22.83 5.93
N ASN A 73 -6.22 22.81 5.78
CA ASN A 73 -6.90 22.68 4.50
C ASN A 73 -6.89 24.00 3.72
N LEU A 74 -6.84 23.91 2.40
CA LEU A 74 -7.06 25.03 1.49
C LEU A 74 -8.31 24.76 0.63
N GLN A 75 -9.33 25.58 0.79
CA GLN A 75 -10.51 25.61 -0.07
C GLN A 75 -10.53 26.89 -0.90
N VAL A 76 -10.50 26.74 -2.21
CA VAL A 76 -10.64 27.82 -3.20
C VAL A 76 -11.93 27.56 -3.97
N ASP A 77 -12.97 28.38 -3.82
CA ASP A 77 -14.24 28.18 -4.55
C ASP A 77 -14.13 28.51 -6.07
N ASN A 78 -12.92 28.83 -6.52
CA ASN A 78 -12.54 29.23 -7.86
C ASN A 78 -11.33 28.42 -8.38
N SER A 79 -10.80 28.79 -9.54
CA SER A 79 -9.66 28.11 -10.16
C SER A 79 -8.32 28.54 -9.54
N ILE A 80 -7.39 27.59 -9.49
CA ILE A 80 -5.96 27.83 -9.28
C ILE A 80 -5.28 27.52 -10.60
N ILE A 81 -4.61 28.51 -11.18
CA ILE A 81 -4.01 28.42 -12.51
C ILE A 81 -2.57 28.91 -12.44
N ASP A 82 -1.71 28.23 -13.15
CA ASP A 82 -0.44 28.72 -13.62
C ASP A 82 -0.48 28.74 -15.15
N TYR A 83 -0.24 29.92 -15.74
CA TYR A 83 -0.20 30.14 -17.19
C TYR A 83 1.20 29.96 -17.78
N GLU A 84 2.23 29.93 -16.93
CA GLU A 84 3.60 30.07 -17.37
C GLU A 84 4.19 28.71 -17.76
N PRO A 85 4.60 28.53 -19.05
CA PRO A 85 5.21 27.30 -19.46
C PRO A 85 6.68 27.19 -19.03
N ASP A 86 7.47 28.27 -18.93
CA ASP A 86 8.95 28.14 -18.93
C ASP A 86 9.67 29.04 -17.92
N THR A 87 8.95 29.58 -16.92
CA THR A 87 9.57 30.29 -15.79
C THR A 87 8.89 30.01 -14.45
N TYR A 88 9.48 30.55 -13.38
CA TYR A 88 8.99 30.35 -12.02
C TYR A 88 7.60 30.95 -11.81
N ALA A 89 6.80 30.23 -11.04
CA ALA A 89 5.52 30.67 -10.51
C ALA A 89 5.46 30.42 -9.00
N CYS A 90 4.44 30.98 -8.35
CA CYS A 90 4.27 30.87 -6.91
C CYS A 90 3.99 29.41 -6.51
N PHE A 91 4.91 28.79 -5.78
CA PHE A 91 4.72 27.41 -5.34
C PHE A 91 3.57 27.29 -4.33
N LEU A 92 2.96 26.11 -4.27
CA LEU A 92 1.88 25.82 -3.34
C LEU A 92 2.20 24.58 -2.49
N SER A 93 2.17 24.71 -1.17
CA SER A 93 2.31 23.58 -0.24
C SER A 93 1.13 23.53 0.73
N VAL A 94 0.35 22.45 0.71
CA VAL A 94 -0.83 22.25 1.56
C VAL A 94 -0.64 20.99 2.39
N GLU A 95 -0.64 21.11 3.72
CA GLU A 95 -0.49 19.97 4.63
C GLU A 95 -1.80 19.22 4.88
N GLY A 96 -2.95 19.88 4.68
CA GLY A 96 -4.28 19.27 4.66
C GLY A 96 -4.76 18.91 3.25
N ASN A 97 -6.07 19.01 3.05
CA ASN A 97 -6.71 18.80 1.76
C ASN A 97 -6.74 20.10 0.94
N LEU A 98 -6.65 19.96 -0.39
CA LEU A 98 -6.88 21.04 -1.34
C LEU A 98 -8.23 20.85 -2.04
N THR A 99 -9.08 21.87 -2.06
CA THR A 99 -10.31 21.89 -2.87
C THR A 99 -10.28 23.09 -3.79
N CYS A 100 -10.51 22.90 -5.09
CA CYS A 100 -10.61 23.98 -6.06
C CYS A 100 -11.60 23.67 -7.19
N ARG A 101 -11.97 24.68 -7.99
CA ARG A 101 -12.83 24.46 -9.17
C ARG A 101 -12.07 23.77 -10.30
N ASN A 102 -10.95 24.38 -10.69
CA ASN A 102 -9.98 23.86 -11.64
C ASN A 102 -8.59 23.98 -11.02
N LEU A 103 -7.72 23.05 -11.38
CA LEU A 103 -6.30 23.12 -11.07
C LEU A 103 -5.56 23.06 -12.41
N VAL A 104 -4.78 24.10 -12.73
CA VAL A 104 -3.95 24.13 -13.94
C VAL A 104 -2.53 24.42 -13.49
N ALA A 105 -1.61 23.48 -13.74
CA ALA A 105 -0.22 23.55 -13.35
C ALA A 105 0.66 23.50 -14.61
N GLY A 106 1.45 24.55 -14.81
CA GLY A 106 2.45 24.66 -15.86
C GLY A 106 3.84 24.36 -15.30
N CYS A 107 4.63 25.40 -15.06
CA CYS A 107 5.97 25.34 -14.50
C CYS A 107 5.98 25.64 -12.99
N VAL A 108 5.08 25.01 -12.22
CA VAL A 108 4.91 25.28 -10.80
C VAL A 108 5.02 24.01 -9.95
N PRO A 109 5.77 24.04 -8.82
CA PRO A 109 5.75 22.95 -7.87
C PRO A 109 4.56 23.10 -6.92
N ILE A 110 3.70 22.08 -6.89
CA ILE A 110 2.54 21.99 -6.00
C ILE A 110 2.64 20.70 -5.19
N HIS A 111 2.57 20.80 -3.87
CA HIS A 111 2.54 19.64 -2.99
C HIS A 111 1.32 19.68 -2.07
N VAL A 112 0.55 18.59 -2.04
CA VAL A 112 -0.60 18.41 -1.15
C VAL A 112 -0.43 17.11 -0.38
N LYS A 113 -0.30 17.20 0.96
CA LYS A 113 -0.18 16.00 1.82
C LYS A 113 -1.51 15.25 1.97
N GLY A 114 -2.64 15.95 1.85
CA GLY A 114 -3.98 15.37 1.90
C GLY A 114 -4.54 14.99 0.53
N ASN A 115 -5.87 14.95 0.45
CA ASN A 115 -6.60 14.71 -0.80
C ASN A 115 -6.76 16.01 -1.59
N VAL A 116 -6.84 15.88 -2.91
CA VAL A 116 -7.16 16.97 -3.83
C VAL A 116 -8.54 16.77 -4.43
N TYR A 117 -9.41 17.77 -4.28
CA TYR A 117 -10.76 17.79 -4.82
C TYR A 117 -10.90 18.91 -5.85
N VAL A 118 -10.73 18.56 -7.12
CA VAL A 118 -10.95 19.46 -8.25
C VAL A 118 -12.37 19.24 -8.79
N GLN A 119 -13.21 20.27 -8.74
CA GLN A 119 -14.63 20.10 -9.12
C GLN A 119 -14.82 19.82 -10.62
N GLN A 120 -13.92 20.32 -11.46
CA GLN A 120 -13.98 20.19 -12.91
C GLN A 120 -12.73 19.50 -13.43
N THR A 121 -11.69 20.26 -13.78
CA THR A 121 -10.52 19.74 -14.50
C THR A 121 -9.22 20.03 -13.77
N PHE A 122 -8.38 18.99 -13.67
CA PHE A 122 -6.97 19.13 -13.37
C PHE A 122 -6.17 19.01 -14.67
N ILE A 123 -5.33 20.00 -14.96
CA ILE A 123 -4.40 20.01 -16.08
C ILE A 123 -2.99 20.16 -15.53
N GLY A 124 -2.14 19.15 -15.73
CA GLY A 124 -0.69 19.30 -15.66
C GLY A 124 -0.16 19.41 -17.08
N TYR A 125 0.53 20.50 -17.41
CA TYR A 125 1.16 20.65 -18.71
C TYR A 125 2.60 21.15 -18.61
N TYR A 126 3.43 20.72 -19.56
CA TYR A 126 4.85 21.08 -19.68
C TYR A 126 5.74 20.51 -18.56
N ASN A 127 6.97 20.12 -18.92
CA ASN A 127 7.81 19.22 -18.14
C ASN A 127 8.66 19.87 -17.04
N HIS A 128 8.50 21.17 -16.84
CA HIS A 128 9.26 21.93 -15.84
C HIS A 128 8.49 22.09 -14.51
N GLY A 129 7.21 21.74 -14.44
CA GLY A 129 6.43 21.72 -13.20
C GLY A 129 6.33 20.32 -12.57
N GLU A 130 5.93 20.30 -11.30
CA GLU A 130 5.63 19.05 -10.58
C GLU A 130 4.42 19.23 -9.67
N VAL A 131 3.51 18.28 -9.69
CA VAL A 131 2.40 18.21 -8.73
C VAL A 131 2.50 16.89 -7.97
N THR A 132 2.74 16.94 -6.67
CA THR A 132 2.72 15.75 -5.81
C THR A 132 1.52 15.79 -4.87
N ILE A 133 0.73 14.71 -4.89
CA ILE A 133 -0.46 14.50 -4.07
C ILE A 133 -0.24 13.22 -3.26
N ASP A 134 -0.14 13.34 -1.93
CA ASP A 134 0.05 12.17 -1.06
C ASP A 134 -1.25 11.40 -0.80
N GLY A 135 -2.41 12.07 -0.91
CA GLY A 135 -3.74 11.47 -0.79
C GLY A 135 -4.39 11.08 -2.13
N ASP A 136 -5.72 11.03 -2.14
CA ASP A 136 -6.53 10.73 -3.32
C ASP A 136 -6.76 12.01 -4.18
N LEU A 137 -6.71 11.86 -5.50
CA LEU A 137 -7.13 12.88 -6.47
C LEU A 137 -8.57 12.60 -6.89
N HIS A 138 -9.44 13.60 -6.72
CA HIS A 138 -10.80 13.62 -7.23
C HIS A 138 -10.92 14.74 -8.25
N ALA A 139 -11.19 14.39 -9.51
CA ALA A 139 -11.44 15.35 -10.58
C ALA A 139 -12.47 14.76 -11.54
N ARG A 140 -13.15 15.58 -12.36
CA ARG A 140 -13.94 15.00 -13.45
C ARG A 140 -13.03 14.53 -14.58
N LEU A 141 -12.07 15.36 -14.92
CA LEU A 141 -11.07 15.11 -15.95
C LEU A 141 -9.69 15.48 -15.41
N TRP A 142 -8.72 14.60 -15.60
CA TRP A 142 -7.30 14.89 -15.41
C TRP A 142 -6.60 14.79 -16.76
N ILE A 143 -5.97 15.88 -17.17
CA ILE A 143 -5.17 16.02 -18.38
C ILE A 143 -3.71 16.06 -17.94
N GLU A 144 -2.92 15.11 -18.44
CA GLU A 144 -1.47 15.08 -18.22
C GLU A 144 -0.76 15.22 -19.57
N ASP A 145 -0.08 16.35 -19.78
CA ASP A 145 0.58 16.73 -21.03
C ASP A 145 2.03 17.19 -20.74
N ASP A 146 2.96 16.24 -20.63
CA ASP A 146 4.41 16.41 -20.36
C ASP A 146 4.74 16.77 -18.92
N HIS A 147 3.75 16.84 -18.05
CA HIS A 147 3.96 17.30 -16.69
C HIS A 147 4.42 16.16 -15.77
N GLN A 148 5.02 16.50 -14.62
CA GLN A 148 5.40 15.53 -13.60
C GLN A 148 4.37 15.49 -12.47
N THR A 149 3.21 14.89 -12.72
CA THR A 149 2.21 14.68 -11.66
C THR A 149 2.36 13.32 -11.00
N THR A 150 2.51 13.30 -9.67
CA THR A 150 2.52 12.09 -8.84
C THR A 150 1.34 12.07 -7.88
N VAL A 151 0.50 11.03 -7.95
CA VAL A 151 -0.59 10.77 -6.99
C VAL A 151 -0.29 9.48 -6.23
N LYS A 152 -0.03 9.55 -4.92
CA LYS A 152 0.27 8.38 -4.07
C LYS A 152 -0.99 7.62 -3.65
N GLY A 153 -2.13 8.31 -3.54
CA GLY A 153 -3.43 7.72 -3.31
C GLY A 153 -4.13 7.25 -4.59
N LYS A 154 -5.45 7.34 -4.63
CA LYS A 154 -6.30 6.91 -5.75
C LYS A 154 -6.60 8.08 -6.67
N VAL A 155 -6.72 7.76 -7.96
CA VAL A 155 -7.21 8.69 -8.96
C VAL A 155 -8.68 8.37 -9.24
N HIS A 156 -9.53 9.35 -8.97
CA HIS A 156 -10.96 9.36 -9.23
C HIS A 156 -11.26 10.40 -10.30
N ALA A 157 -10.75 10.17 -11.52
CA ALA A 157 -10.93 11.03 -12.67
C ALA A 157 -10.95 10.21 -13.97
N VAL A 158 -11.62 10.74 -15.00
CA VAL A 158 -11.34 10.36 -16.38
C VAL A 158 -9.97 10.95 -16.75
N THR A 159 -9.14 10.21 -17.49
CA THR A 159 -7.79 10.65 -17.83
C THR A 159 -7.60 10.96 -19.31
N PHE A 160 -6.81 11.99 -19.59
CA PHE A 160 -6.26 12.26 -20.91
C PHE A 160 -4.75 12.35 -20.83
N ALA A 161 -4.06 11.78 -21.82
CA ALA A 161 -2.66 12.05 -22.08
C ALA A 161 -2.34 11.77 -23.56
N PRO A 162 -1.36 12.47 -24.17
CA PRO A 162 -0.89 12.13 -25.50
C PRO A 162 -0.45 10.67 -25.61
N LYS A 163 -0.69 10.09 -26.80
CA LYS A 163 -0.55 8.64 -27.09
C LYS A 163 0.82 8.04 -26.75
N ASP A 164 1.87 8.86 -26.64
CA ASP A 164 3.24 8.41 -26.41
C ASP A 164 3.79 8.72 -25.00
N TRP A 165 2.98 9.34 -24.13
CA TRP A 165 3.43 9.76 -22.79
C TRP A 165 2.89 8.92 -21.65
N THR A 166 1.69 8.37 -21.76
CA THR A 166 1.19 7.43 -20.76
C THR A 166 0.43 6.29 -21.41
N ALA A 167 0.68 5.06 -20.96
CA ALA A 167 -0.05 3.88 -21.44
C ALA A 167 -1.45 3.75 -20.80
N MET A 168 -1.93 4.78 -20.08
CA MET A 168 -2.98 4.68 -19.06
C MET A 168 -4.08 5.75 -19.15
N ALA A 169 -4.13 6.54 -20.23
CA ALA A 169 -5.18 7.54 -20.42
C ALA A 169 -6.46 6.96 -21.02
N ASP A 170 -7.63 7.40 -20.54
CA ASP A 170 -8.95 7.06 -21.12
C ASP A 170 -9.14 7.64 -22.53
N TYR A 171 -8.48 8.77 -22.79
CA TYR A 171 -8.51 9.49 -24.06
C TYR A 171 -7.09 9.92 -24.45
N THR A 172 -6.76 9.79 -25.74
CA THR A 172 -5.45 10.21 -26.29
C THR A 172 -5.57 11.23 -27.41
N ASP A 173 -6.79 11.52 -27.87
CA ASP A 173 -7.10 12.55 -28.85
C ASP A 173 -7.89 13.65 -28.15
N TRP A 174 -7.39 14.89 -28.26
CA TRP A 174 -8.00 16.03 -27.58
C TRP A 174 -9.41 16.34 -28.12
N HIS A 175 -9.72 15.96 -29.38
CA HIS A 175 -11.07 16.09 -29.95
C HIS A 175 -12.10 15.24 -29.21
N ASP A 176 -11.65 14.17 -28.55
CA ASP A 176 -12.54 13.30 -27.80
C ASP A 176 -12.94 13.89 -26.45
N VAL A 177 -12.13 14.80 -25.90
CA VAL A 177 -12.41 15.44 -24.60
C VAL A 177 -12.99 16.85 -24.73
N LEU A 178 -12.64 17.60 -25.78
CA LEU A 178 -13.15 18.96 -26.02
C LEU A 178 -14.57 19.00 -26.60
N LEU A 179 -15.30 20.06 -26.29
CA LEU A 179 -16.50 20.40 -27.06
C LEU A 179 -16.13 20.72 -28.52
N PRO A 180 -16.90 20.25 -29.52
CA PRO A 180 -16.58 20.46 -30.94
C PRO A 180 -16.39 21.93 -31.33
N GLU A 181 -17.18 22.84 -30.75
CA GLU A 181 -17.08 24.28 -30.98
C GLU A 181 -15.79 24.89 -30.42
N VAL A 182 -15.32 24.37 -29.27
CA VAL A 182 -14.07 24.81 -28.64
C VAL A 182 -12.86 24.26 -29.42
N ALA A 183 -12.93 22.99 -29.82
CA ALA A 183 -11.98 22.37 -30.72
C ALA A 183 -11.79 23.19 -32.02
N ALA A 184 -12.90 23.58 -32.65
CA ALA A 184 -12.87 24.39 -33.86
C ALA A 184 -12.36 25.83 -33.65
N GLN A 185 -12.44 26.37 -32.43
CA GLN A 185 -11.97 27.71 -32.09
C GLN A 185 -10.47 27.75 -31.79
N LEU A 186 -9.94 26.73 -31.10
CA LEU A 186 -8.61 26.80 -30.47
C LEU A 186 -7.47 26.29 -31.35
N LEU A 187 -7.75 25.43 -32.34
CA LEU A 187 -6.73 24.54 -32.90
C LEU A 187 -6.69 24.63 -34.43
N GLU A 188 -5.95 25.63 -34.94
CA GLU A 188 -5.43 25.64 -36.33
C GLU A 188 -4.07 24.90 -36.44
N GLU A 189 -3.35 24.65 -35.32
CA GLU A 189 -2.07 23.92 -35.28
C GLU A 189 -1.95 23.01 -34.04
N ASP A 190 -1.35 21.82 -34.21
CA ASP A 190 -1.27 20.67 -33.26
C ASP A 190 -0.34 20.85 -32.04
N TYR A 191 0.17 22.06 -31.75
CA TYR A 191 1.23 22.21 -30.73
C TYR A 191 0.64 22.58 -29.34
N LEU A 192 0.82 21.68 -28.36
CA LEU A 192 0.50 21.85 -26.93
C LEU A 192 -0.95 22.27 -26.65
N PHE A 193 -1.87 21.33 -26.81
CA PHE A 193 -3.28 21.55 -26.48
C PHE A 193 -3.47 21.96 -25.00
N ALA A 194 -2.88 21.23 -24.04
CA ALA A 194 -3.13 21.49 -22.62
C ALA A 194 -2.54 22.83 -22.16
N GLY A 195 -1.41 23.23 -22.74
CA GLY A 195 -0.76 24.52 -22.50
C GLY A 195 -1.29 25.69 -23.36
N ASN A 196 -2.35 25.49 -24.13
CA ASN A 196 -2.91 26.54 -24.97
C ASN A 196 -3.51 27.66 -24.09
N VAL A 197 -2.93 28.86 -24.13
CA VAL A 197 -3.38 30.02 -23.34
C VAL A 197 -4.87 30.35 -23.60
N GLY A 198 -5.35 30.15 -24.83
CA GLY A 198 -6.76 30.31 -25.17
C GLY A 198 -7.65 29.32 -24.43
N LEU A 199 -7.25 28.04 -24.36
CA LEU A 199 -7.94 27.02 -23.57
C LEU A 199 -8.02 27.42 -22.10
N ILE A 200 -6.88 27.77 -21.51
CA ILE A 200 -6.78 28.07 -20.09
C ILE A 200 -7.63 29.31 -19.74
N ARG A 201 -7.66 30.34 -20.61
CA ARG A 201 -8.56 31.49 -20.46
C ARG A 201 -10.04 31.13 -20.51
N LEU A 202 -10.45 30.21 -21.37
CA LEU A 202 -11.83 29.72 -21.38
C LEU A 202 -12.18 29.02 -20.05
N ILE A 203 -11.23 28.30 -19.45
CA ILE A 203 -11.39 27.67 -18.13
C ILE A 203 -11.46 28.72 -17.02
N GLU A 204 -10.61 29.74 -17.06
CA GLU A 204 -10.65 30.90 -16.13
C GLU A 204 -12.01 31.59 -16.16
N ASP A 205 -12.52 31.89 -17.36
CA ASP A 205 -13.83 32.52 -17.58
C ASP A 205 -15.01 31.63 -17.14
N GLY A 206 -14.73 30.39 -16.72
CA GLY A 206 -15.73 29.42 -16.30
C GLY A 206 -16.58 28.89 -17.45
N GLN A 207 -16.08 28.98 -18.69
CA GLN A 207 -16.77 28.43 -19.84
C GLN A 207 -16.73 26.90 -19.83
N LEU A 208 -17.74 26.30 -20.45
CA LEU A 208 -17.74 24.88 -20.66
C LEU A 208 -16.76 24.55 -21.79
N VAL A 209 -15.70 23.82 -21.47
CA VAL A 209 -14.63 23.49 -22.41
C VAL A 209 -14.67 22.02 -22.81
N PHE A 210 -14.94 21.15 -21.83
CA PHE A 210 -14.89 19.70 -21.99
C PHE A 210 -16.29 19.09 -22.07
N LYS A 211 -16.40 17.97 -22.82
CA LYS A 211 -17.62 17.16 -22.88
C LYS A 211 -18.01 16.69 -21.48
N GLN A 212 -19.31 16.71 -21.18
CA GLN A 212 -19.85 16.46 -19.83
C GLN A 212 -20.06 14.97 -19.52
N ASP A 213 -20.13 14.17 -20.57
CA ASP A 213 -20.41 12.74 -20.60
C ASP A 213 -19.15 11.89 -20.77
N LEU A 214 -17.98 12.45 -20.44
CA LEU A 214 -16.74 11.71 -20.43
C LEU A 214 -16.81 10.57 -19.42
N VAL A 215 -16.44 9.38 -19.87
CA VAL A 215 -16.45 8.15 -19.09
C VAL A 215 -15.17 7.39 -19.36
N ARG A 216 -14.77 6.56 -18.41
CA ARG A 216 -13.75 5.55 -18.63
C ARG A 216 -14.17 4.67 -19.82
N THR A 217 -13.28 4.42 -20.77
CA THR A 217 -13.65 3.76 -22.05
C THR A 217 -13.16 2.32 -22.17
N GLY A 218 -12.27 1.86 -21.28
CA GLY A 218 -11.75 0.50 -21.33
C GLY A 218 -10.83 0.10 -20.18
N ILE A 219 -10.21 -1.06 -20.34
CA ILE A 219 -9.18 -1.64 -19.47
C ILE A 219 -8.04 -2.07 -20.38
N SER A 220 -6.84 -1.55 -20.15
CA SER A 220 -5.67 -1.94 -20.95
C SER A 220 -5.06 -3.26 -20.48
N SER A 221 -4.30 -3.91 -21.37
CA SER A 221 -3.52 -5.11 -21.03
C SER A 221 -2.55 -4.84 -19.89
N ASP A 222 -1.93 -3.66 -19.87
CA ASP A 222 -0.95 -3.29 -18.85
C ASP A 222 -1.61 -3.09 -17.50
N GLU A 223 -2.78 -2.46 -17.43
CA GLU A 223 -3.52 -2.31 -16.18
C GLU A 223 -3.94 -3.67 -15.60
N PHE A 224 -4.38 -4.58 -16.46
CA PHE A 224 -4.70 -5.94 -16.06
C PHE A 224 -3.45 -6.68 -15.54
N GLN A 225 -2.32 -6.54 -16.24
CA GLN A 225 -1.07 -7.20 -15.86
C GLN A 225 -0.47 -6.62 -14.58
N GLN A 226 -0.55 -5.31 -14.36
CA GLN A 226 -0.16 -4.69 -13.08
C GLN A 226 -0.99 -5.21 -11.91
N LEU A 227 -2.27 -5.52 -12.14
CA LEU A 227 -3.13 -6.08 -11.12
C LEU A 227 -2.68 -7.49 -10.70
N LEU A 228 -2.13 -8.28 -11.64
CA LEU A 228 -1.64 -9.63 -11.37
C LEU A 228 -0.19 -9.66 -10.89
N HIS A 229 0.71 -8.91 -11.50
CA HIS A 229 2.14 -8.89 -11.19
C HIS A 229 2.47 -7.86 -10.10
N ASN A 230 1.74 -7.93 -8.99
CA ASN A 230 1.93 -7.06 -7.83
C ASN A 230 2.79 -7.71 -6.73
N GLU A 231 3.23 -6.92 -5.76
CA GLU A 231 4.14 -7.35 -4.68
C GLU A 231 3.51 -8.28 -3.62
N LEU A 232 2.24 -8.65 -3.75
CA LEU A 232 1.61 -9.62 -2.86
C LEU A 232 1.97 -11.06 -3.27
N PHE A 233 2.21 -11.32 -4.55
CA PHE A 233 2.54 -12.67 -5.01
C PHE A 233 3.92 -13.10 -4.48
N ALA A 234 3.91 -13.98 -3.49
CA ALA A 234 5.13 -14.58 -2.96
C ALA A 234 5.65 -15.68 -3.91
N PRO A 235 6.96 -16.00 -3.87
CA PRO A 235 7.53 -17.06 -4.68
C PRO A 235 6.78 -18.40 -4.52
N GLY A 236 6.35 -18.98 -5.64
CA GLY A 236 5.63 -20.26 -5.69
C GLY A 236 4.14 -20.17 -5.29
N LEU A 237 3.57 -18.97 -5.28
CA LEU A 237 2.12 -18.77 -5.18
C LEU A 237 1.58 -18.33 -6.54
N ASP A 238 0.68 -19.10 -7.12
CA ASP A 238 0.07 -18.78 -8.42
C ASP A 238 -1.33 -18.19 -8.28
N SER A 239 -1.91 -18.21 -7.08
CA SER A 239 -3.23 -17.63 -6.81
C SER A 239 -3.29 -16.91 -5.47
N LEU A 240 -3.90 -15.73 -5.47
CA LEU A 240 -4.03 -14.85 -4.32
C LEU A 240 -5.50 -14.46 -4.12
N LEU A 241 -5.97 -14.56 -2.87
CA LEU A 241 -7.27 -14.02 -2.47
C LEU A 241 -7.07 -12.65 -1.82
N VAL A 242 -7.66 -11.62 -2.41
CA VAL A 242 -7.75 -10.28 -1.81
C VAL A 242 -9.20 -10.02 -1.44
N ALA A 243 -9.49 -9.97 -0.13
CA ALA A 243 -10.84 -9.75 0.37
C ALA A 243 -10.94 -8.50 1.24
N GLN A 244 -11.97 -7.70 1.00
CA GLN A 244 -12.45 -6.63 1.88
C GLN A 244 -13.94 -6.46 1.64
N LYS A 245 -14.79 -6.85 2.60
CA LYS A 245 -16.25 -6.79 2.46
C LYS A 245 -16.71 -5.43 1.89
N PRO A 246 -17.60 -5.42 0.88
CA PRO A 246 -18.27 -6.59 0.27
C PRO A 246 -17.50 -7.29 -0.87
N TRP A 247 -16.23 -6.95 -1.09
CA TRP A 247 -15.45 -7.37 -2.25
C TRP A 247 -14.56 -8.57 -1.98
N GLU A 248 -14.57 -9.52 -2.91
CA GLU A 248 -13.66 -10.66 -2.95
C GLU A 248 -13.01 -10.74 -4.32
N LEU A 249 -11.69 -10.82 -4.35
CA LEU A 249 -10.90 -10.85 -5.58
C LEU A 249 -10.01 -12.07 -5.57
N ARG A 250 -10.10 -12.86 -6.63
CA ARG A 250 -9.17 -13.95 -6.87
C ARG A 250 -8.31 -13.58 -8.06
N LEU A 251 -7.03 -13.37 -7.77
CA LEU A 251 -5.99 -13.11 -8.76
C LEU A 251 -5.28 -14.43 -9.00
N THR A 252 -5.13 -14.85 -10.26
CA THR A 252 -4.42 -16.08 -10.59
C THR A 252 -3.48 -15.81 -11.75
N GLN A 253 -2.21 -16.09 -11.54
CA GLN A 253 -1.17 -16.11 -12.57
C GLN A 253 -1.05 -17.53 -13.11
N HIS A 254 -0.87 -17.69 -14.43
CA HIS A 254 -0.53 -18.99 -15.04
C HIS A 254 -1.44 -20.17 -14.63
N SER A 255 -2.77 -19.97 -14.61
CA SER A 255 -3.68 -21.06 -14.23
C SER A 255 -3.65 -22.19 -15.25
N ASP A 256 -3.31 -23.40 -14.79
CA ASP A 256 -3.46 -24.65 -15.54
C ASP A 256 -4.95 -25.03 -15.59
N GLN A 257 -5.68 -24.50 -16.58
CA GLN A 257 -7.02 -24.99 -16.90
C GLN A 257 -6.92 -26.31 -17.69
N PRO A 258 -7.86 -27.26 -17.50
CA PRO A 258 -7.89 -28.50 -18.27
C PRO A 258 -8.09 -28.18 -19.76
N GLY A 259 -7.01 -28.27 -20.54
CA GLY A 259 -6.97 -27.80 -21.93
C GLY A 259 -5.59 -27.31 -22.40
N GLY A 260 -4.64 -27.11 -21.48
CA GLY A 260 -3.22 -26.88 -21.80
C GLY A 260 -2.85 -25.43 -22.15
N TRP A 261 -3.72 -24.47 -21.86
CA TRP A 261 -3.44 -23.04 -22.01
C TRP A 261 -3.32 -22.42 -20.62
N GLU A 262 -2.19 -21.75 -20.36
CA GLU A 262 -1.98 -20.94 -19.16
C GLU A 262 -2.80 -19.65 -19.29
N TYR A 263 -3.72 -19.44 -18.35
CA TYR A 263 -4.49 -18.20 -18.27
C TYR A 263 -4.15 -17.41 -17.02
N ASP A 264 -3.90 -16.14 -17.25
CA ASP A 264 -3.92 -15.11 -16.23
C ASP A 264 -5.37 -14.68 -16.04
N THR A 265 -5.86 -14.69 -14.79
CA THR A 265 -7.26 -14.41 -14.50
C THR A 265 -7.45 -13.50 -13.29
N VAL A 266 -8.40 -12.58 -13.41
CA VAL A 266 -8.88 -11.75 -12.32
C VAL A 266 -10.38 -11.98 -12.19
N TYR A 267 -10.79 -12.64 -11.11
CA TYR A 267 -12.18 -12.81 -10.72
C TYR A 267 -12.52 -11.78 -9.64
N ILE A 268 -13.59 -11.02 -9.84
CA ILE A 268 -14.06 -9.99 -8.91
C ILE A 268 -15.50 -10.30 -8.54
N LEU A 269 -15.78 -10.47 -7.26
CA LEU A 269 -17.12 -10.66 -6.71
C LEU A 269 -17.47 -9.51 -5.77
N ASN A 270 -18.68 -8.97 -5.95
CA ASN A 270 -19.33 -8.15 -4.94
C ASN A 270 -20.42 -9.00 -4.26
N THR A 271 -20.20 -9.32 -3.00
CA THR A 271 -21.08 -10.20 -2.20
C THR A 271 -22.42 -9.55 -1.82
N GLU A 272 -22.49 -8.22 -1.76
CA GLU A 272 -23.74 -7.50 -1.49
C GLU A 272 -24.62 -7.39 -2.73
N GLU A 273 -24.02 -7.11 -3.90
CA GLU A 273 -24.73 -7.03 -5.17
C GLU A 273 -25.04 -8.42 -5.76
N GLY A 274 -24.34 -9.47 -5.30
CA GLY A 274 -24.47 -10.83 -5.83
C GLY A 274 -24.05 -10.93 -7.29
N ARG A 275 -23.04 -10.16 -7.69
CA ARG A 275 -22.56 -10.08 -9.08
C ARG A 275 -21.05 -10.27 -9.13
N SER A 276 -20.58 -10.96 -10.17
CA SER A 276 -19.16 -11.12 -10.44
C SER A 276 -18.77 -10.80 -11.88
N CYS A 277 -17.49 -10.45 -12.04
CA CYS A 277 -16.85 -10.22 -13.33
C CYS A 277 -15.55 -11.03 -13.41
N VAL A 278 -15.19 -11.46 -14.62
CA VAL A 278 -13.96 -12.16 -14.91
C VAL A 278 -13.23 -11.46 -16.04
N MET A 279 -11.96 -11.20 -15.83
CA MET A 279 -11.02 -10.85 -16.89
C MET A 279 -10.01 -11.96 -17.04
N ALA A 280 -9.66 -12.30 -18.27
CA ALA A 280 -8.66 -13.32 -18.53
C ALA A 280 -7.88 -13.03 -19.80
N THR A 281 -6.59 -13.39 -19.80
CA THR A 281 -5.74 -13.39 -20.98
C THR A 281 -4.87 -14.65 -21.02
N ALA A 282 -4.36 -14.97 -22.20
CA ALA A 282 -3.37 -16.00 -22.44
C ALA A 282 -2.23 -15.42 -23.29
N PRO A 283 -1.03 -16.03 -23.30
CA PRO A 283 0.09 -15.56 -24.11
C PRO A 283 -0.30 -15.36 -25.58
N GLY A 284 -0.20 -14.12 -26.08
CA GLY A 284 -0.53 -13.76 -27.45
C GLY A 284 -2.03 -13.63 -27.77
N MET A 285 -2.91 -13.69 -26.77
CA MET A 285 -4.35 -13.45 -26.93
C MET A 285 -4.77 -12.08 -26.37
N PRO A 286 -5.81 -11.45 -26.94
CA PRO A 286 -6.39 -10.24 -26.37
C PRO A 286 -7.06 -10.53 -25.02
N LEU A 287 -7.25 -9.48 -24.21
CA LEU A 287 -8.04 -9.58 -23.00
C LEU A 287 -9.48 -9.99 -23.31
N SER A 288 -9.97 -10.98 -22.57
CA SER A 288 -11.37 -11.38 -22.54
C SER A 288 -12.04 -10.83 -21.30
N PHE A 289 -13.21 -10.24 -21.48
CA PHE A 289 -14.01 -9.64 -20.43
C PHE A 289 -15.35 -10.35 -20.33
N ARG A 290 -15.71 -10.79 -19.13
CA ARG A 290 -16.92 -11.57 -18.88
C ARG A 290 -17.62 -11.06 -17.63
N HIS A 291 -18.93 -11.03 -17.65
CA HIS A 291 -19.73 -10.76 -16.45
C HIS A 291 -20.68 -11.91 -16.19
N GLU A 292 -21.00 -12.12 -14.92
CA GLU A 292 -21.95 -13.14 -14.51
C GLU A 292 -23.38 -12.74 -14.88
N VAL A 293 -24.10 -13.73 -15.40
CA VAL A 293 -25.54 -13.74 -15.61
C VAL A 293 -26.15 -14.89 -14.79
N ALA A 294 -27.46 -15.10 -14.88
CA ALA A 294 -28.16 -16.11 -14.08
C ALA A 294 -27.53 -17.52 -14.19
N ASP A 295 -27.60 -18.27 -13.08
CA ASP A 295 -27.16 -19.66 -12.95
C ASP A 295 -25.64 -19.88 -13.18
N ASN A 296 -24.79 -19.02 -12.63
CA ASN A 296 -23.31 -19.08 -12.74
C ASN A 296 -22.80 -19.09 -14.19
N ARG A 297 -23.56 -18.53 -15.11
CA ARG A 297 -23.15 -18.38 -16.51
C ARG A 297 -22.44 -17.06 -16.70
N PHE A 298 -21.53 -17.00 -17.65
CA PHE A 298 -20.80 -15.78 -18.00
C PHE A 298 -21.06 -15.40 -19.45
N GLU A 299 -21.30 -14.11 -19.69
CA GLU A 299 -21.42 -13.54 -21.03
C GLU A 299 -20.24 -12.60 -21.32
N GLU A 300 -19.79 -12.60 -22.57
CA GLU A 300 -18.67 -11.77 -23.03
C GLU A 300 -19.09 -10.31 -23.16
N VAL A 301 -18.21 -9.42 -22.70
CA VAL A 301 -18.39 -7.97 -22.78
C VAL A 301 -17.47 -7.44 -23.87
N THR A 302 -18.06 -6.99 -24.98
CA THR A 302 -17.33 -6.41 -26.12
C THR A 302 -17.55 -4.90 -26.27
N ASP A 303 -18.54 -4.34 -25.56
CA ASP A 303 -18.89 -2.92 -25.57
C ASP A 303 -18.89 -2.36 -24.16
N PHE A 304 -17.90 -1.50 -23.87
CA PHE A 304 -17.74 -0.84 -22.58
C PHE A 304 -18.78 0.26 -22.30
N THR A 305 -19.54 0.70 -23.31
CA THR A 305 -20.65 1.65 -23.14
C THR A 305 -21.93 0.99 -22.65
N SER A 306 -22.05 -0.33 -22.81
CA SER A 306 -23.18 -1.13 -22.32
C SER A 306 -23.22 -1.19 -20.79
N ALA A 307 -24.39 -1.54 -20.21
CA ALA A 307 -24.51 -1.68 -18.76
C ALA A 307 -23.54 -2.73 -18.15
N PRO A 308 -23.31 -3.92 -18.78
CA PRO A 308 -22.24 -4.83 -18.38
C PRO A 308 -20.83 -4.24 -18.50
N GLY A 309 -20.57 -3.47 -19.56
CA GLY A 309 -19.33 -2.73 -19.76
C GLY A 309 -19.02 -1.77 -18.62
N GLN A 310 -19.98 -0.90 -18.30
CA GLN A 310 -19.88 0.06 -17.20
C GLN A 310 -19.73 -0.62 -15.83
N LEU A 311 -20.42 -1.74 -15.61
CA LEU A 311 -20.24 -2.56 -14.41
C LEU A 311 -18.80 -3.06 -14.29
N LEU A 312 -18.25 -3.57 -15.39
CA LEU A 312 -16.91 -4.16 -15.43
C LEU A 312 -15.84 -3.09 -15.21
N LEU A 313 -15.96 -1.91 -15.82
CA LEU A 313 -15.08 -0.76 -15.56
C LEU A 313 -15.09 -0.38 -14.07
N ARG A 314 -16.28 -0.25 -13.47
CA ARG A 314 -16.45 0.07 -12.04
C ARG A 314 -15.79 -0.99 -11.15
N TYR A 315 -16.00 -2.27 -11.45
CA TYR A 315 -15.46 -3.38 -10.67
C TYR A 315 -13.93 -3.45 -10.79
N PHE A 316 -13.40 -3.22 -11.99
CA PHE A 316 -11.97 -3.19 -12.21
C PHE A 316 -11.28 -2.04 -11.47
N THR A 317 -11.83 -0.82 -11.54
CA THR A 317 -11.33 0.31 -10.75
C THR A 317 -11.31 -0.01 -9.26
N ARG A 318 -12.37 -0.65 -8.76
CA ARG A 318 -12.42 -1.07 -7.36
C ARG A 318 -11.39 -2.15 -7.03
N ALA A 319 -11.18 -3.10 -7.93
CA ALA A 319 -10.18 -4.15 -7.78
C ALA A 319 -8.77 -3.61 -7.66
N ARG A 320 -8.37 -2.72 -8.58
CA ARG A 320 -7.08 -2.02 -8.52
C ARG A 320 -6.89 -1.29 -7.19
N ALA A 321 -7.90 -0.54 -6.76
CA ALA A 321 -7.85 0.18 -5.48
C ALA A 321 -7.65 -0.76 -4.28
N LEU A 322 -8.29 -1.93 -4.27
CA LEU A 322 -8.18 -2.92 -3.20
C LEU A 322 -6.81 -3.59 -3.18
N VAL A 323 -6.34 -4.05 -4.34
CA VAL A 323 -5.02 -4.67 -4.46
C VAL A 323 -3.91 -3.70 -4.08
N ASN A 324 -3.95 -2.45 -4.57
CA ASN A 324 -2.98 -1.42 -4.19
C ASN A 324 -2.99 -1.14 -2.69
N ALA A 325 -4.17 -1.06 -2.07
CA ALA A 325 -4.27 -0.90 -0.62
C ALA A 325 -3.61 -2.07 0.13
N LYS A 326 -3.76 -3.31 -0.36
CA LYS A 326 -3.09 -4.47 0.23
C LYS A 326 -1.59 -4.50 -0.05
N VAL A 327 -1.14 -4.07 -1.23
CA VAL A 327 0.30 -3.90 -1.52
C VAL A 327 0.94 -2.90 -0.55
N ASN A 328 0.32 -1.75 -0.35
CA ASN A 328 0.82 -0.74 0.60
C ASN A 328 0.81 -1.26 2.04
N TRP A 329 -0.25 -1.96 2.44
CA TRP A 329 -0.32 -2.67 3.72
C TRP A 329 0.83 -3.69 3.84
N ASN A 330 1.13 -4.46 2.80
CA ASN A 330 2.18 -5.47 2.80
C ASN A 330 3.56 -4.83 2.96
N ARG A 331 3.81 -3.71 2.27
CA ARG A 331 5.04 -2.92 2.42
C ARG A 331 5.18 -2.35 3.83
N TYR A 332 4.09 -1.86 4.42
CA TYR A 332 4.10 -1.29 5.76
C TYR A 332 4.48 -2.31 6.83
N TYR A 333 3.97 -3.55 6.73
CA TYR A 333 4.25 -4.61 7.70
C TYR A 333 5.45 -5.49 7.34
N ARG A 334 6.11 -5.26 6.20
CA ARG A 334 7.32 -5.97 5.82
C ARG A 334 8.40 -5.73 6.88
N LYS A 335 9.09 -6.79 7.28
CA LYS A 335 10.19 -6.73 8.24
C LYS A 335 11.49 -7.21 7.61
N THR A 336 12.58 -6.55 7.95
CA THR A 336 13.92 -7.04 7.63
C THR A 336 14.35 -8.03 8.71
N VAL A 337 14.66 -9.26 8.30
CA VAL A 337 15.18 -10.30 9.19
C VAL A 337 16.60 -10.65 8.79
N ASP A 338 17.52 -10.69 9.77
CA ASP A 338 18.89 -11.15 9.54
C ASP A 338 18.88 -12.66 9.30
N LYS A 339 19.24 -13.05 8.08
CA LYS A 339 19.20 -14.43 7.62
C LYS A 339 20.20 -15.33 8.35
N GLU A 340 21.36 -14.81 8.74
CA GLU A 340 22.37 -15.59 9.45
C GLU A 340 21.93 -15.83 10.90
N GLN A 341 21.44 -14.79 11.56
CA GLN A 341 20.94 -14.88 12.93
C GLN A 341 19.68 -15.75 13.03
N LEU A 342 18.75 -15.64 12.08
CA LEU A 342 17.59 -16.53 11.98
C LEU A 342 18.03 -17.99 11.83
N TRP A 343 19.03 -18.25 10.98
CA TRP A 343 19.55 -19.60 10.84
C TRP A 343 20.11 -20.14 12.16
N GLN A 344 20.97 -19.37 12.81
CA GLN A 344 21.53 -19.74 14.12
C GLN A 344 20.43 -19.99 15.15
N LEU A 345 19.39 -19.16 15.18
CA LEU A 345 18.24 -19.29 16.08
C LEU A 345 17.52 -20.63 15.87
N ILE A 346 17.17 -20.96 14.63
CA ILE A 346 16.46 -22.20 14.31
C ILE A 346 17.29 -23.43 14.73
N TRP A 347 18.62 -23.37 14.56
CA TRP A 347 19.52 -24.46 14.97
C TRP A 347 19.60 -24.68 16.48
N LEU A 348 19.25 -23.69 17.31
CA LEU A 348 19.14 -23.89 18.77
C LEU A 348 18.00 -24.86 19.15
N PHE A 349 17.03 -25.06 18.25
CA PHE A 349 15.94 -26.01 18.42
C PHE A 349 16.24 -27.39 17.81
N ASN A 350 17.48 -27.69 17.44
CA ASN A 350 17.82 -29.03 16.97
C ASN A 350 17.84 -30.03 18.15
N PRO A 351 17.01 -31.09 18.15
CA PRO A 351 16.92 -32.02 19.27
C PRO A 351 18.10 -33.01 19.38
N GLY A 352 19.02 -33.05 18.41
CA GLY A 352 20.19 -33.93 18.49
C GLY A 352 21.28 -33.62 17.46
N ASP A 353 22.33 -34.43 17.43
CA ASP A 353 23.53 -34.14 16.63
C ASP A 353 23.38 -34.49 15.13
N ASN A 354 22.22 -34.99 14.69
CA ASN A 354 21.99 -35.41 13.31
C ASN A 354 21.57 -34.23 12.42
N THR A 355 22.58 -33.51 11.91
CA THR A 355 22.41 -32.37 10.99
C THR A 355 21.59 -32.71 9.74
N ASP A 356 21.79 -33.91 9.16
CA ASP A 356 21.11 -34.31 7.92
C ASP A 356 19.60 -34.48 8.12
N PHE A 357 19.19 -34.90 9.32
CA PHE A 357 17.78 -35.01 9.66
C PHE A 357 17.14 -33.64 9.91
N PHE A 358 17.84 -32.72 10.57
CA PHE A 358 17.27 -31.43 10.95
C PHE A 358 17.30 -30.39 9.81
N LEU A 359 18.26 -30.47 8.89
CA LEU A 359 18.43 -29.48 7.82
C LEU A 359 17.15 -29.22 6.98
N PRO A 360 16.37 -30.24 6.54
CA PRO A 360 15.11 -30.00 5.82
C PRO A 360 14.07 -29.26 6.67
N ILE A 361 13.95 -29.62 7.96
CA ILE A 361 13.03 -28.96 8.90
C ILE A 361 13.44 -27.50 9.07
N ALA A 362 14.73 -27.28 9.32
CA ALA A 362 15.30 -25.97 9.52
C ALA A 362 15.12 -25.07 8.27
N THR A 363 15.26 -25.64 7.06
CA THR A 363 15.04 -24.95 5.77
C THR A 363 13.60 -24.53 5.59
N GLU A 364 12.65 -25.38 5.97
CA GLU A 364 11.24 -25.04 5.93
C GLU A 364 10.88 -23.92 6.93
N LEU A 365 11.37 -24.01 8.16
CA LEU A 365 11.19 -22.97 9.18
C LEU A 365 11.76 -21.62 8.70
N PHE A 366 12.97 -21.65 8.13
CA PHE A 366 13.61 -20.46 7.57
C PHE A 366 12.75 -19.84 6.46
N HIS A 367 12.30 -20.62 5.48
CA HIS A 367 11.44 -20.11 4.41
C HIS A 367 10.09 -19.60 4.92
N ARG A 368 9.50 -20.26 5.93
CA ARG A 368 8.25 -19.82 6.56
C ARG A 368 8.39 -18.45 7.21
N VAL A 369 9.47 -18.23 7.97
CA VAL A 369 9.75 -16.94 8.62
C VAL A 369 10.09 -15.86 7.59
N MET A 370 10.91 -16.18 6.58
CA MET A 370 11.21 -15.23 5.50
C MET A 370 9.96 -14.84 4.71
N LEU A 371 9.05 -15.78 4.45
CA LEU A 371 7.77 -15.49 3.80
C LEU A 371 6.92 -14.52 4.64
N ALA A 372 6.82 -14.76 5.95
CA ALA A 372 6.12 -13.87 6.87
C ALA A 372 6.73 -12.46 6.91
N ALA A 373 8.05 -12.36 6.81
CA ALA A 373 8.78 -11.11 6.83
C ALA A 373 8.63 -10.32 5.52
N ASP A 374 8.78 -10.98 4.37
CA ASP A 374 8.81 -10.33 3.04
C ASP A 374 7.39 -10.12 2.45
N TYR A 375 6.47 -11.03 2.76
CA TYR A 375 5.10 -11.10 2.23
C TYR A 375 4.05 -11.36 3.33
N PRO A 376 3.95 -10.49 4.36
CA PRO A 376 3.03 -10.69 5.49
C PRO A 376 1.57 -10.87 5.05
N TYR A 377 1.13 -10.20 3.99
CA TYR A 377 -0.26 -10.31 3.53
C TYR A 377 -0.55 -11.73 3.05
N THR A 378 0.36 -12.25 2.24
CA THR A 378 0.26 -13.59 1.65
C THR A 378 0.44 -14.67 2.69
N TYR A 379 1.32 -14.46 3.66
CA TYR A 379 1.42 -15.34 4.82
C TYR A 379 0.07 -15.48 5.53
N ILE A 380 -0.54 -14.35 5.88
CA ILE A 380 -1.78 -14.31 6.68
C ILE A 380 -2.99 -14.80 5.90
N HIS A 381 -3.15 -14.37 4.65
CA HIS A 381 -4.42 -14.50 3.93
C HIS A 381 -4.40 -15.54 2.80
N SER A 382 -3.26 -16.16 2.49
CA SER A 382 -3.17 -17.10 1.36
C SER A 382 -2.39 -18.38 1.66
N ARG A 383 -1.17 -18.30 2.21
CA ARG A 383 -0.32 -19.49 2.41
C ARG A 383 -0.62 -20.22 3.73
N TYR A 384 -0.81 -19.50 4.83
CA TYR A 384 -1.10 -20.07 6.15
C TYR A 384 -2.37 -19.46 6.78
N PRO A 385 -3.52 -19.49 6.07
CA PRO A 385 -4.74 -18.81 6.53
C PRO A 385 -5.33 -19.42 7.79
N GLU A 386 -5.24 -20.74 7.98
CA GLU A 386 -5.78 -21.41 9.17
C GLU A 386 -4.99 -21.04 10.44
N ASP A 387 -3.66 -21.10 10.37
CA ASP A 387 -2.78 -20.70 11.48
C ASP A 387 -2.96 -19.23 11.83
N SER A 388 -3.02 -18.38 10.81
CA SER A 388 -3.18 -16.95 10.98
C SER A 388 -4.53 -16.57 11.59
N LEU A 389 -5.61 -17.23 11.16
CA LEU A 389 -6.94 -17.07 11.76
C LEU A 389 -6.96 -17.55 13.21
N ARG A 390 -6.37 -18.73 13.49
CA ARG A 390 -6.26 -19.27 14.86
C ARG A 390 -5.53 -18.30 15.80
N ARG A 391 -4.57 -17.54 15.27
CA ARG A 391 -3.74 -16.57 16.00
C ARG A 391 -4.28 -15.13 15.97
N GLY A 392 -5.32 -14.83 15.19
CA GLY A 392 -5.85 -13.46 15.04
C GLY A 392 -4.85 -12.48 14.40
N LEU A 393 -3.98 -12.97 13.51
CA LEU A 393 -2.92 -12.16 12.90
C LEU A 393 -3.44 -11.05 11.99
N ASP A 394 -4.68 -11.16 11.52
CA ASP A 394 -5.36 -10.11 10.75
C ASP A 394 -5.58 -8.83 11.57
N GLU A 395 -5.75 -8.96 12.89
CA GLU A 395 -5.87 -7.83 13.82
C GLU A 395 -4.51 -7.31 14.30
N VAL A 396 -3.48 -8.16 14.34
CA VAL A 396 -2.13 -7.78 14.82
C VAL A 396 -1.02 -8.23 13.85
N PRO A 397 -0.92 -7.62 12.65
CA PRO A 397 0.00 -8.10 11.61
C PRO A 397 1.49 -7.92 11.96
N GLY A 398 1.80 -7.03 12.91
CA GLY A 398 3.17 -6.84 13.40
C GLY A 398 3.76 -8.09 14.06
N ALA A 399 2.92 -9.03 14.53
CA ALA A 399 3.33 -10.28 15.16
C ALA A 399 3.58 -11.43 14.15
N THR A 400 3.45 -11.19 12.84
CA THR A 400 3.51 -12.28 11.83
C THR A 400 4.84 -13.04 11.87
N VAL A 401 5.98 -12.35 11.99
CA VAL A 401 7.33 -12.96 12.01
C VAL A 401 7.54 -13.89 13.21
N PRO A 402 7.37 -13.45 14.47
CA PRO A 402 7.54 -14.34 15.62
C PRO A 402 6.54 -15.50 15.60
N ILE A 403 5.28 -15.25 15.22
CA ILE A 403 4.26 -16.30 15.13
C ILE A 403 4.60 -17.33 14.05
N ALA A 404 5.14 -16.89 12.91
CA ALA A 404 5.55 -17.79 11.85
C ALA A 404 6.65 -18.78 12.30
N LEU A 405 7.60 -18.31 13.11
CA LEU A 405 8.62 -19.18 13.72
C LEU A 405 7.97 -20.16 14.69
N LEU A 406 7.18 -19.65 15.64
CA LEU A 406 6.63 -20.45 16.74
C LEU A 406 5.63 -21.49 16.25
N ASP A 407 4.74 -21.15 15.33
CA ASP A 407 3.82 -22.12 14.72
C ASP A 407 4.59 -23.13 13.86
N GLY A 408 5.63 -22.72 13.15
CA GLY A 408 6.51 -23.67 12.46
C GLY A 408 7.19 -24.66 13.41
N LEU A 409 7.70 -24.19 14.55
CA LEU A 409 8.30 -25.05 15.58
C LEU A 409 7.27 -25.99 16.21
N LEU A 410 6.04 -25.52 16.44
CA LEU A 410 4.92 -26.34 16.94
C LEU A 410 4.52 -27.44 15.95
N ASP A 411 4.35 -27.11 14.68
CA ASP A 411 3.98 -28.05 13.61
C ASP A 411 5.00 -29.19 13.49
N ARG A 412 6.25 -28.94 13.87
CA ARG A 412 7.37 -29.88 13.84
C ARG A 412 7.60 -30.58 15.19
N GLY A 413 6.80 -30.28 16.21
CA GLY A 413 6.90 -30.87 17.54
C GLY A 413 8.20 -30.51 18.26
N LEU A 414 8.80 -29.37 17.93
CA LEU A 414 10.06 -28.89 18.55
C LEU A 414 9.79 -28.07 19.82
N ILE A 415 8.59 -27.50 19.92
CA ILE A 415 8.08 -26.82 21.11
C ILE A 415 6.67 -27.33 21.43
N ALA A 416 6.17 -27.04 22.63
CA ALA A 416 4.84 -27.45 23.07
C ALA A 416 3.98 -26.25 23.47
N GLU A 417 2.71 -26.25 23.08
CA GLU A 417 1.73 -25.24 23.47
C GLU A 417 0.79 -25.77 24.56
N LEU A 418 0.88 -25.17 25.75
CA LEU A 418 0.00 -25.43 26.89
C LEU A 418 -0.96 -24.25 27.11
N SER A 419 -2.22 -24.56 27.40
CA SER A 419 -3.24 -23.54 27.63
C SER A 419 -3.18 -22.99 29.05
N HIS A 420 -3.34 -21.68 29.20
CA HIS A 420 -3.55 -21.07 30.52
C HIS A 420 -4.89 -21.44 31.17
N ASN A 421 -5.79 -22.10 30.44
CA ASN A 421 -7.15 -22.38 30.90
C ASN A 421 -7.41 -23.86 31.20
N LYS A 422 -6.43 -24.75 30.93
CA LYS A 422 -6.59 -26.19 31.11
C LYS A 422 -5.67 -26.71 32.22
N PRO A 423 -6.13 -27.68 33.03
CA PRO A 423 -5.27 -28.34 34.01
C PRO A 423 -4.06 -29.01 33.34
N LEU A 424 -2.89 -28.85 33.95
CA LEU A 424 -1.63 -29.43 33.46
C LEU A 424 -1.72 -30.95 33.33
N SER A 425 -2.45 -31.65 34.20
CA SER A 425 -2.63 -33.11 34.10
C SER A 425 -3.24 -33.56 32.77
N GLY A 426 -4.03 -32.70 32.12
CA GLY A 426 -4.64 -32.96 30.82
C GLY A 426 -3.73 -32.62 29.63
N GLU A 427 -2.63 -31.90 29.86
CA GLU A 427 -1.75 -31.41 28.79
C GLU A 427 -0.28 -31.83 28.93
N VAL A 428 0.11 -32.45 30.05
CA VAL A 428 1.49 -32.93 30.31
C VAL A 428 2.01 -33.87 29.22
N GLY A 429 1.12 -34.57 28.51
CA GLY A 429 1.48 -35.39 27.35
C GLY A 429 2.28 -34.60 26.29
N LYS A 430 1.84 -33.38 25.98
CA LYS A 430 2.52 -32.48 25.03
C LYS A 430 3.92 -32.10 25.50
N LEU A 431 4.08 -31.87 26.80
CA LEU A 431 5.38 -31.54 27.39
C LEU A 431 6.31 -32.76 27.38
N ASN A 432 5.77 -33.94 27.66
CA ASN A 432 6.52 -35.21 27.61
C ASN A 432 6.97 -35.57 26.20
N GLU A 433 6.20 -35.23 25.17
CA GLU A 433 6.60 -35.41 23.77
C GLU A 433 7.91 -34.66 23.48
N ILE A 434 7.99 -33.37 23.84
CA ILE A 434 9.19 -32.58 23.59
C ILE A 434 10.36 -32.97 24.51
N THR A 435 10.14 -33.25 25.80
CA THR A 435 11.26 -33.66 26.68
C THR A 435 11.80 -35.05 26.33
N THR A 436 10.95 -35.92 25.78
CA THR A 436 11.39 -37.21 25.24
C THR A 436 12.20 -37.01 23.96
N LEU A 437 11.78 -36.10 23.08
CA LEU A 437 12.49 -35.79 21.84
C LEU A 437 13.92 -35.28 22.10
N TYR A 438 14.09 -34.32 23.01
CA TYR A 438 15.39 -33.69 23.26
C TYR A 438 16.27 -34.48 24.23
N TRP A 439 15.68 -35.10 25.25
CA TRP A 439 16.42 -35.65 26.38
C TRP A 439 15.99 -37.06 26.79
N ASN A 440 15.14 -37.72 25.99
CA ASN A 440 14.60 -39.05 26.28
C ASN A 440 14.03 -39.17 27.71
N THR A 441 13.38 -38.11 28.18
CA THR A 441 12.91 -37.96 29.57
C THR A 441 11.41 -37.73 29.61
N ILE A 442 10.73 -38.42 30.54
CA ILE A 442 9.30 -38.22 30.85
C ILE A 442 9.20 -37.50 32.19
N LEU A 443 8.55 -36.34 32.19
CA LEU A 443 8.29 -35.57 33.39
C LEU A 443 7.17 -36.21 34.21
N LYS A 444 7.34 -36.17 35.53
CA LYS A 444 6.27 -36.49 36.46
C LYS A 444 5.60 -35.18 36.87
N THR A 445 4.28 -35.15 36.87
CA THR A 445 3.52 -34.04 37.44
C THR A 445 3.12 -34.39 38.87
N PRO A 446 3.75 -33.81 39.90
CA PRO A 446 3.30 -33.96 41.27
C PRO A 446 1.82 -33.54 41.42
N PRO A 447 1.05 -34.19 42.31
CA PRO A 447 -0.35 -33.83 42.57
C PRO A 447 -0.64 -32.32 42.74
N PRO A 448 0.18 -31.49 43.43
CA PRO A 448 -0.12 -30.07 43.59
C PRO A 448 -0.18 -29.27 42.28
N TYR A 449 0.47 -29.74 41.21
CA TYR A 449 0.50 -29.03 39.92
C TYR A 449 -0.51 -29.57 38.90
N GLY A 450 -1.09 -30.74 39.13
CA GLY A 450 -1.94 -31.40 38.12
C GLY A 450 -3.29 -30.73 37.90
N GLU A 451 -3.90 -30.20 38.96
CA GLU A 451 -5.27 -29.66 38.93
C GLU A 451 -5.36 -28.22 38.40
N ASN A 452 -4.23 -27.51 38.33
CA ASN A 452 -4.16 -26.13 37.86
C ASN A 452 -3.48 -26.06 36.48
N PRO A 453 -3.69 -24.98 35.72
CA PRO A 453 -2.87 -24.66 34.56
C PRO A 453 -1.38 -24.60 34.89
N VAL A 454 -0.55 -24.73 33.85
CA VAL A 454 0.89 -24.56 34.00
C VAL A 454 1.20 -23.20 34.63
N SER A 455 2.18 -23.18 35.53
CA SER A 455 2.56 -22.01 36.34
C SER A 455 4.07 -21.86 36.39
N GLU A 456 4.53 -20.65 36.74
CA GLU A 456 5.95 -20.37 36.98
C GLU A 456 6.55 -21.28 38.06
N GLU A 457 5.78 -21.60 39.11
CA GLU A 457 6.22 -22.53 40.18
C GLU A 457 6.49 -23.93 39.63
N TYR A 458 5.64 -24.43 38.73
CA TYR A 458 5.86 -25.72 38.07
C TYR A 458 7.09 -25.68 37.14
N MET A 459 7.25 -24.59 36.38
CA MET A 459 8.42 -24.40 35.51
C MET A 459 9.71 -24.41 36.32
N HIS A 460 9.74 -23.70 37.45
CA HIS A 460 10.88 -23.69 38.36
C HIS A 460 11.17 -25.09 38.95
N PHE A 461 10.12 -25.83 39.31
CA PHE A 461 10.25 -27.21 39.78
C PHE A 461 10.91 -28.10 38.72
N VAL A 462 10.41 -28.09 37.48
CA VAL A 462 10.99 -28.91 36.40
C VAL A 462 12.42 -28.48 36.09
N ASN A 463 12.67 -27.17 35.96
CA ASN A 463 14.01 -26.66 35.67
C ASN A 463 15.02 -27.05 36.76
N THR A 464 14.61 -27.11 38.03
CA THR A 464 15.46 -27.61 39.12
C THR A 464 15.82 -29.09 38.95
N GLU A 465 14.88 -29.93 38.48
CA GLU A 465 15.15 -31.36 38.24
C GLU A 465 16.05 -31.58 37.00
N MET A 466 15.95 -30.70 35.99
CA MET A 466 16.67 -30.85 34.71
C MET A 466 18.05 -30.18 34.70
N GLN A 467 18.28 -29.16 35.53
CA GLN A 467 19.53 -28.41 35.59
C GLN A 467 20.80 -29.27 35.70
N PRO A 468 20.85 -30.36 36.51
CA PRO A 468 22.04 -31.22 36.58
C PRO A 468 22.42 -31.90 35.26
N GLN A 469 21.48 -31.98 34.32
CA GLN A 469 21.67 -32.56 32.98
C GLN A 469 22.02 -31.48 31.93
N GLY A 470 22.18 -30.22 32.35
CA GLY A 470 22.40 -29.09 31.44
C GLY A 470 21.17 -28.68 30.65
N ALA A 471 19.99 -29.15 31.06
CA ALA A 471 18.71 -28.99 30.36
C ALA A 471 17.80 -27.98 31.09
N MET A 472 17.04 -27.20 30.33
CA MET A 472 16.09 -26.22 30.86
C MET A 472 14.90 -26.05 29.92
N LEU A 473 13.70 -25.98 30.48
CA LEU A 473 12.50 -25.51 29.80
C LEU A 473 12.44 -24.00 29.88
N VAL A 474 12.28 -23.36 28.74
CA VAL A 474 12.08 -21.90 28.64
C VAL A 474 10.71 -21.62 28.05
N ARG A 475 10.12 -20.50 28.42
CA ARG A 475 8.90 -20.00 27.77
C ARG A 475 9.29 -19.02 26.66
N LEU A 476 8.76 -19.27 25.47
CA LEU A 476 8.83 -18.37 24.32
C LEU A 476 7.56 -17.54 24.27
N ASN A 477 7.69 -16.22 24.18
CA ASN A 477 6.57 -15.30 24.20
C ASN A 477 6.62 -14.34 23.01
N ALA A 478 5.56 -14.36 22.20
CA ALA A 478 5.35 -13.45 21.07
C ALA A 478 4.09 -12.59 21.27
N GLY A 479 3.73 -12.31 22.52
CA GLY A 479 2.47 -11.64 22.87
C GLY A 479 1.27 -12.58 22.84
N MET A 480 1.48 -13.88 23.10
CA MET A 480 0.40 -14.87 23.10
C MET A 480 0.01 -15.29 24.53
N ASP A 481 -1.29 -15.50 24.72
CA ASP A 481 -1.90 -15.93 25.98
C ASP A 481 -1.65 -17.42 26.32
N ASN A 482 -0.84 -18.16 25.56
CA ASN A 482 -0.51 -19.57 25.82
C ASN A 482 0.96 -19.74 26.24
N TYR A 483 1.28 -20.80 26.99
CA TYR A 483 2.66 -21.15 27.30
C TYR A 483 3.25 -21.96 26.14
N LEU A 484 4.13 -21.33 25.36
CA LEU A 484 4.98 -22.03 24.41
C LEU A 484 6.28 -22.41 25.07
N LEU A 485 6.48 -23.70 25.27
CA LEU A 485 7.60 -24.23 26.02
C LEU A 485 8.59 -24.92 25.08
N ALA A 486 9.87 -24.57 25.23
CA ALA A 486 10.96 -25.15 24.47
C ALA A 486 11.98 -25.82 25.39
N CYS A 487 12.53 -26.95 24.95
CA CYS A 487 13.64 -27.62 25.60
C CYS A 487 14.96 -27.05 25.08
N ILE A 488 15.76 -26.44 25.95
CA ILE A 488 16.99 -25.74 25.57
C ILE A 488 18.15 -26.15 26.49
N GLN A 489 19.36 -26.21 25.93
CA GLN A 489 20.58 -26.39 26.70
C GLN A 489 20.88 -25.12 27.50
N VAL A 490 21.16 -25.25 28.80
CA VAL A 490 21.42 -24.10 29.70
C VAL A 490 22.52 -23.17 29.14
N ALA A 491 23.56 -23.74 28.54
CA ALA A 491 24.65 -22.98 27.92
C ALA A 491 24.22 -22.13 26.71
N ALA A 492 23.12 -22.49 26.05
CA ALA A 492 22.59 -21.79 24.88
C ALA A 492 21.61 -20.65 25.21
N ILE A 493 21.14 -20.54 26.47
CA ILE A 493 20.15 -19.52 26.86
C ILE A 493 20.58 -18.08 26.54
N PRO A 494 21.83 -17.65 26.81
CA PRO A 494 22.25 -16.27 26.47
C PRO A 494 22.16 -16.00 24.97
N GLN A 495 22.56 -16.98 24.14
CA GLN A 495 22.50 -16.88 22.69
C GLN A 495 21.04 -16.90 22.21
N LEU A 496 20.21 -17.75 22.81
CA LEU A 496 18.78 -17.82 22.50
C LEU A 496 18.10 -16.47 22.75
N LYS A 497 18.32 -15.84 23.91
CA LYS A 497 17.77 -14.52 24.22
C LYS A 497 18.16 -13.48 23.18
N GLN A 498 19.46 -13.41 22.87
CA GLN A 498 19.97 -12.47 21.87
C GLN A 498 19.36 -12.70 20.48
N LEU A 499 19.29 -13.95 20.03
CA LEU A 499 18.81 -14.27 18.68
C LEU A 499 17.29 -14.19 18.58
N ALA A 500 16.55 -14.54 19.63
CA ALA A 500 15.09 -14.47 19.66
C ALA A 500 14.58 -13.02 19.55
N ASP A 501 15.32 -12.06 20.10
CA ASP A 501 15.02 -10.63 19.94
C ASP A 501 15.02 -10.19 18.46
N THR A 502 15.79 -10.85 17.58
CA THR A 502 15.85 -10.52 16.13
C THR A 502 14.56 -10.80 15.37
N VAL A 503 13.69 -11.60 15.97
CA VAL A 503 12.38 -11.99 15.44
C VAL A 503 11.26 -11.60 16.39
N ASP A 504 11.52 -10.71 17.36
CA ASP A 504 10.57 -10.23 18.35
C ASP A 504 9.96 -11.33 19.24
N VAL A 505 10.74 -12.37 19.57
CA VAL A 505 10.36 -13.41 20.55
C VAL A 505 11.08 -13.17 21.87
N THR A 506 10.31 -12.97 22.95
CA THR A 506 10.86 -12.88 24.32
C THR A 506 11.06 -14.28 24.90
N VAL A 507 12.12 -14.45 25.69
CA VAL A 507 12.46 -15.72 26.37
C VAL A 507 12.41 -15.51 27.88
N GLU A 508 11.51 -16.22 28.55
CA GLU A 508 11.34 -16.22 30.00
C GLU A 508 11.87 -17.53 30.60
N ASP A 509 12.60 -17.41 31.72
CA ASP A 509 13.31 -18.50 32.41
C ASP A 509 12.44 -19.28 33.40
#